data_AF-A0A191HUB0-F1
#
_entry.id   AF-A0A191HUB0-F1
#
_cell.length_a   1.000
_cell.length_b   1.000
_cell.length_c   1.000
_cell.angle_alpha   90.00
_cell.angle_beta   90.00
_cell.angle_gamma   90.00
#
_symmetry.space_group_name_H-M   'P 1'
#
loop_
_entity.id
_entity.type
_entity.pdbx_description
1 polymer ?
#
loop_
_entity_poly.entity_id
_entity_poly.type
_entity_poly.pdbx_seq_one_letter_code
_entity_poly.pdbx_strand_id
1 'polypeptide(L)'
;MYCVSKMFLETILKEDVPYLDLTTELLGIGNAMGEISFAARHNMILAGSEEVTHMGELLDLETVCAKPSGTKIEKGSNFLTLNGQVSQIHSLWKAALNILEYASGIATYSRGLLDKGQQYNKDFFVVSTRKHFPNIKELALKGVLSGGVYPHRLGLSETILVFDHHRIFLEGSLEEKLYSVRKMAPEKN
;
A
#
# COMPACT_ATOMS: atom_id res chain seq x y z
N MET A 1 -9.15 -7.68 -6.35
CA MET A 1 -8.34 -6.45 -6.44
C MET A 1 -8.55 -5.70 -5.12
N TYR A 2 -7.49 -5.48 -4.34
CA TYR A 2 -7.58 -4.67 -3.12
C TYR A 2 -7.33 -3.21 -3.49
N CYS A 3 -8.27 -2.34 -3.12
CA CYS A 3 -8.17 -0.90 -3.35
C CYS A 3 -8.15 -0.20 -2.00
N VAL A 4 -7.28 0.78 -1.88
CA VAL A 4 -7.25 1.70 -0.75
C VAL A 4 -8.49 2.59 -0.78
N SER A 5 -9.04 2.92 0.38
CA SER A 5 -10.28 3.68 0.50
C SER A 5 -10.12 5.12 0.02
N LYS A 6 -11.15 5.65 -0.65
CA LYS A 6 -11.17 7.03 -1.14
C LYS A 6 -10.93 8.05 -0.02
N MET A 7 -11.59 7.85 1.13
CA MET A 7 -11.47 8.72 2.31
C MET A 7 -10.02 8.75 2.86
N PHE A 8 -9.31 7.63 2.79
CA PHE A 8 -7.90 7.58 3.17
C PHE A 8 -7.02 8.38 2.19
N LEU A 9 -7.26 8.27 0.88
CA LEU A 9 -6.54 9.04 -0.13
C LEU A 9 -6.79 10.56 0.00
N GLU A 10 -8.04 10.96 0.24
CA GLU A 10 -8.39 12.35 0.55
C GLU A 10 -7.67 12.87 1.80
N THR A 11 -7.51 12.01 2.81
CA THR A 11 -6.76 12.36 4.03
C THR A 11 -5.29 12.62 3.72
N ILE A 12 -4.66 11.80 2.86
CA ILE A 12 -3.27 12.02 2.44
C ILE A 12 -3.11 13.33 1.68
N LEU A 13 -4.01 13.62 0.73
CA LEU A 13 -3.98 14.90 -0.02
C LEU A 13 -4.11 16.10 0.93
N LYS A 14 -5.06 16.02 1.87
CA LYS A 14 -5.32 17.09 2.84
C LYS A 14 -4.18 17.27 3.85
N GLU A 15 -3.44 16.21 4.16
CA GLU A 15 -2.26 16.29 5.04
C GLU A 15 -1.16 17.18 4.41
N ASP A 16 -0.93 17.05 3.10
CA ASP A 16 0.13 17.78 2.39
C ASP A 16 -0.32 19.19 1.97
N VAL A 17 -1.57 19.34 1.49
CA VAL A 17 -2.13 20.62 1.06
C VAL A 17 -3.46 20.91 1.77
N PRO A 18 -3.45 21.25 3.07
CA PRO A 18 -4.67 21.49 3.83
C PRO A 18 -5.42 22.79 3.45
N TYR A 19 -4.70 23.76 2.87
CA TYR A 19 -5.24 25.09 2.56
C TYR A 19 -4.86 25.55 1.15
N LEU A 20 -3.55 25.76 0.88
CA LEU A 20 -3.02 26.15 -0.42
C LEU A 20 -1.52 25.82 -0.51
N ASP A 21 -1.02 25.60 -1.74
CA ASP A 21 0.42 25.56 -2.02
C ASP A 21 0.95 26.97 -2.25
N LEU A 22 1.63 27.51 -1.23
CA LEU A 22 2.17 28.88 -1.25
C LEU A 22 3.15 29.10 -2.40
N THR A 23 3.90 28.07 -2.79
CA THR A 23 4.93 28.22 -3.83
C THR A 23 4.28 28.41 -5.19
N THR A 24 3.35 27.51 -5.55
CA THR A 24 2.62 27.59 -6.81
C THR A 24 1.78 28.87 -6.91
N GLU A 25 1.15 29.27 -5.81
CA GLU A 25 0.34 30.49 -5.72
C GLU A 25 1.20 31.76 -5.91
N LEU A 26 2.26 31.92 -5.11
CA LEU A 26 3.10 33.13 -5.15
C LEU A 26 3.87 33.29 -6.46
N LEU A 27 4.19 32.20 -7.14
CA LEU A 27 4.79 32.23 -8.47
C LEU A 27 3.77 32.53 -9.58
N GLY A 28 2.46 32.47 -9.29
CA GLY A 28 1.40 32.73 -10.28
C GLY A 28 1.34 31.71 -11.41
N ILE A 29 1.84 30.49 -11.19
CA ILE A 29 1.97 29.45 -12.23
C ILE A 29 0.81 28.45 -12.25
N GLY A 30 -0.11 28.52 -11.28
CA GLY A 30 -1.13 27.48 -11.05
C GLY A 30 -2.06 27.20 -12.24
N ASN A 31 -2.40 28.21 -13.05
CA ASN A 31 -3.33 28.09 -14.18
C ASN A 31 -2.68 27.52 -15.46
N ALA A 32 -1.36 27.35 -15.48
CA ALA A 32 -0.70 26.73 -16.62
C ALA A 32 -1.11 25.26 -16.74
N MET A 33 -1.17 24.74 -17.97
CA MET A 33 -1.33 23.32 -18.23
C MET A 33 0.04 22.65 -18.20
N GLY A 34 0.11 21.47 -17.59
CA GLY A 34 1.34 20.70 -17.47
C GLY A 34 1.10 19.19 -17.53
N GLU A 35 2.21 18.47 -17.44
CA GLU A 35 2.26 17.01 -17.36
C GLU A 35 3.26 16.61 -16.27
N ILE A 36 2.92 15.59 -15.49
CA ILE A 36 3.81 14.93 -14.55
C ILE A 36 3.97 13.46 -14.93
N SER A 37 5.22 13.00 -14.97
CA SER A 37 5.59 11.60 -15.26
C SER A 37 6.43 11.01 -14.14
N PHE A 38 6.10 9.78 -13.73
CA PHE A 38 6.79 9.03 -12.68
C PHE A 38 7.58 7.87 -13.28
N ALA A 39 8.89 7.88 -13.07
CA ALA A 39 9.81 6.87 -13.59
C ALA A 39 10.62 6.19 -12.47
N ALA A 40 10.95 4.92 -12.66
CA ALA A 40 11.65 4.13 -11.66
C ALA A 40 13.14 4.49 -11.57
N ARG A 41 13.67 4.74 -10.37
CA ARG A 41 15.11 4.96 -10.16
C ARG A 41 15.94 3.68 -10.13
N HIS A 42 15.28 2.56 -9.81
CA HIS A 42 15.85 1.22 -9.71
C HIS A 42 14.86 0.19 -10.27
N ASN A 43 15.32 -1.04 -10.51
CA ASN A 43 14.39 -2.13 -10.80
C ASN A 43 13.49 -2.37 -9.59
N MET A 44 12.18 -2.43 -9.80
CA MET A 44 11.20 -2.50 -8.74
C MET A 44 9.94 -3.26 -9.17
N ILE A 45 9.15 -3.69 -8.18
CA ILE A 45 7.75 -4.04 -8.36
C ILE A 45 6.93 -2.80 -8.04
N LEU A 46 6.18 -2.31 -9.03
CA LEU A 46 5.29 -1.16 -8.86
C LEU A 46 4.14 -1.51 -7.92
N ALA A 47 3.82 -0.61 -7.00
CA ALA A 47 2.60 -0.65 -6.22
C ALA A 47 2.14 0.76 -5.89
N GLY A 48 0.83 0.99 -5.91
CA GLY A 48 0.24 2.29 -5.59
C GLY A 48 -0.20 3.12 -6.80
N SER A 49 -0.05 2.62 -8.04
CA SER A 49 -0.37 3.41 -9.24
C SER A 49 -1.86 3.69 -9.39
N GLU A 50 -2.73 2.75 -9.01
CA GLU A 50 -4.18 2.98 -9.00
C GLU A 50 -4.56 4.01 -7.94
N GLU A 51 -3.91 3.98 -6.77
CA GLU A 51 -4.14 4.96 -5.71
C GLU A 51 -3.74 6.37 -6.12
N VAL A 52 -2.59 6.54 -6.78
CA VAL A 52 -2.18 7.84 -7.31
C VAL A 52 -3.08 8.30 -8.45
N THR A 53 -3.53 7.38 -9.30
CA THR A 53 -4.50 7.68 -10.37
C THR A 53 -5.80 8.23 -9.78
N HIS A 54 -6.37 7.56 -8.77
CA HIS A 54 -7.57 8.04 -8.09
C HIS A 54 -7.36 9.39 -7.38
N MET A 55 -6.18 9.64 -6.81
CA MET A 55 -5.86 10.97 -6.25
C MET A 55 -5.76 12.04 -7.34
N GLY A 56 -5.26 11.69 -8.52
CA GLY A 56 -5.28 12.58 -9.67
C GLY A 56 -6.70 12.91 -10.12
N GLU A 57 -7.57 11.90 -10.22
CA GLU A 57 -9.00 12.09 -10.55
C GLU A 57 -9.71 13.01 -9.53
N LEU A 58 -9.38 12.88 -8.24
CA LEU A 58 -9.90 13.77 -7.18
C LEU A 58 -9.50 15.24 -7.35
N LEU A 59 -8.43 15.49 -8.09
CA LEU A 59 -7.87 16.82 -8.36
C LEU A 59 -8.11 17.26 -9.82
N ASP A 60 -9.05 16.61 -10.52
CA ASP A 60 -9.36 16.86 -11.93
C ASP A 60 -8.15 16.72 -12.89
N LEU A 61 -7.21 15.82 -12.57
CA LEU A 61 -6.11 15.42 -13.46
C LEU A 61 -6.55 14.24 -14.33
N GLU A 62 -6.14 14.24 -15.60
CA GLU A 62 -6.38 13.12 -16.51
C GLU A 62 -5.17 12.19 -16.57
N THR A 63 -5.43 10.88 -16.56
CA THR A 63 -4.40 9.85 -16.66
C THR A 63 -4.08 9.56 -18.11
N VAL A 64 -2.83 9.85 -18.51
CA VAL A 64 -2.33 9.59 -19.85
C VAL A 64 -1.83 8.14 -19.98
N CYS A 65 -1.15 7.65 -18.94
CA CYS A 65 -0.57 6.32 -18.92
C CYS A 65 -0.47 5.83 -17.47
N ALA A 66 -0.87 4.60 -17.19
CA ALA A 66 -0.67 3.96 -15.89
C ALA A 66 -0.42 2.46 -16.06
N LYS A 67 0.70 1.98 -15.51
CA LYS A 67 0.96 0.54 -15.37
C LYS A 67 0.32 0.03 -14.07
N PRO A 68 -0.28 -1.16 -14.04
CA PRO A 68 -0.95 -1.66 -12.85
C PRO A 68 0.05 -2.05 -11.76
N SER A 69 -0.40 -2.02 -10.51
CA SER A 69 0.36 -2.55 -9.38
C SER A 69 0.67 -4.03 -9.56
N GLY A 70 1.85 -4.46 -9.11
CA GLY A 70 2.43 -5.78 -9.33
C GLY A 70 3.29 -5.87 -10.60
N THR A 71 3.28 -4.84 -11.45
CA THR A 71 4.13 -4.82 -12.65
C THR A 71 5.61 -4.68 -12.27
N LYS A 72 6.48 -5.49 -12.87
CA LYS A 72 7.93 -5.31 -12.79
C LYS A 72 8.36 -4.13 -13.68
N ILE A 73 9.00 -3.14 -13.09
CA ILE A 73 9.47 -1.94 -13.77
C ILE A 73 10.99 -1.91 -13.76
N GLU A 74 11.57 -1.69 -14.94
CA GLU A 74 13.01 -1.52 -15.09
C GLU A 74 13.43 -0.09 -14.76
N LYS A 75 14.66 0.07 -14.27
CA LYS A 75 15.26 1.39 -14.03
C LYS A 75 15.13 2.29 -15.26
N GLY A 76 14.72 3.53 -15.03
CA GLY A 76 14.52 4.57 -16.04
C GLY A 76 13.18 4.49 -16.77
N SER A 77 12.41 3.41 -16.60
CA SER A 77 11.12 3.26 -17.26
C SER A 77 10.05 4.15 -16.61
N ASN A 78 9.34 4.91 -17.44
CA ASN A 78 8.11 5.57 -17.06
C ASN A 78 7.00 4.52 -16.78
N PHE A 79 6.17 4.80 -15.78
CA PHE A 79 5.09 3.90 -15.38
C PHE A 79 3.77 4.59 -15.03
N LEU A 80 3.77 5.92 -14.84
CA LEU A 80 2.55 6.70 -14.60
C LEU A 80 2.75 8.11 -15.13
N THR A 81 1.78 8.61 -15.90
CA THR A 81 1.75 9.98 -16.42
C THR A 81 0.35 10.56 -16.27
N LEU A 82 0.28 11.78 -15.75
CA LEU A 82 -0.93 12.56 -15.54
C LEU A 82 -0.77 13.96 -16.15
N ASN A 83 -1.84 14.52 -16.70
CA ASN A 83 -1.88 15.88 -17.24
C ASN A 83 -2.94 16.72 -16.51
N GLY A 84 -2.83 18.05 -16.58
CA GLY A 84 -3.80 18.96 -15.97
C GLY A 84 -3.22 20.32 -15.59
N GLN A 85 -3.93 21.04 -14.73
CA GLN A 85 -3.45 22.33 -14.21
C GLN A 85 -2.26 22.13 -13.26
N VAL A 86 -1.26 23.00 -13.37
CA VAL A 86 -0.02 22.93 -12.58
C VAL A 86 -0.28 22.98 -11.07
N SER A 87 -1.28 23.75 -10.61
CA SER A 87 -1.72 23.76 -9.20
C SER A 87 -2.14 22.38 -8.69
N GLN A 88 -2.88 21.63 -9.51
CA GLN A 88 -3.36 20.29 -9.17
C GLN A 88 -2.23 19.26 -9.25
N ILE A 89 -1.35 19.38 -10.26
CA ILE A 89 -0.17 18.54 -10.41
C ILE A 89 0.75 18.67 -9.19
N HIS A 90 1.06 19.90 -8.75
CA HIS A 90 1.92 20.12 -7.59
C HIS A 90 1.28 19.65 -6.28
N SER A 91 -0.04 19.82 -6.13
CA SER A 91 -0.78 19.31 -4.97
C SER A 91 -0.76 17.78 -4.88
N LEU A 92 -0.69 17.09 -6.01
CA LEU A 92 -0.55 15.64 -6.05
C LEU A 92 0.88 15.16 -5.81
N TRP A 93 1.87 15.91 -6.29
CA TRP A 93 3.21 15.40 -6.58
C TRP A 93 3.87 14.66 -5.41
N LYS A 94 3.99 15.32 -4.25
CA LYS A 94 4.76 14.74 -3.14
C LYS A 94 4.01 13.62 -2.45
N ALA A 95 2.71 13.79 -2.21
CA ALA A 95 1.81 12.75 -1.72
C ALA A 95 1.83 11.48 -2.59
N ALA A 96 1.74 11.63 -3.92
CA ALA A 96 1.82 10.54 -4.86
C ALA A 96 3.16 9.79 -4.80
N LEU A 97 4.27 10.54 -4.76
CA LEU A 97 5.61 9.95 -4.67
C LEU A 97 5.77 9.13 -3.38
N ASN A 98 5.27 9.65 -2.24
CA ASN A 98 5.35 8.94 -0.96
C ASN A 98 4.56 7.62 -1.00
N ILE A 99 3.37 7.59 -1.60
CA ILE A 99 2.59 6.35 -1.79
C ILE A 99 3.36 5.35 -2.65
N LEU A 100 3.83 5.80 -3.82
CA LEU A 100 4.53 4.94 -4.79
C LEU A 100 5.80 4.37 -4.18
N GLU A 101 6.63 5.18 -3.53
CA GLU A 101 7.87 4.73 -2.90
C GLU A 101 7.61 3.75 -1.76
N TYR A 102 6.66 4.06 -0.88
CA TYR A 102 6.35 3.21 0.28
C TYR A 102 5.77 1.86 -0.15
N ALA A 103 4.71 1.86 -0.97
CA ALA A 103 4.06 0.64 -1.39
C ALA A 103 4.97 -0.20 -2.29
N SER A 104 5.69 0.42 -3.23
CA SER A 104 6.60 -0.30 -4.12
C SER A 104 7.83 -0.85 -3.40
N GLY A 105 8.30 -0.17 -2.36
CA GLY A 105 9.37 -0.69 -1.49
C GLY A 105 8.96 -2.01 -0.82
N ILE A 106 7.75 -2.05 -0.24
CA ILE A 106 7.18 -3.28 0.34
C ILE A 106 7.00 -4.36 -0.73
N ALA A 107 6.42 -4.01 -1.89
CA ALA A 107 6.17 -4.97 -2.97
C ALA A 107 7.47 -5.58 -3.50
N THR A 108 8.48 -4.75 -3.73
CA THR A 108 9.81 -5.17 -4.23
C THR A 108 10.51 -6.06 -3.23
N TYR A 109 10.53 -5.67 -1.95
CA TYR A 109 11.20 -6.45 -0.90
C TYR A 109 10.53 -7.81 -0.69
N SER A 110 9.19 -7.81 -0.59
CA SER A 110 8.41 -9.03 -0.36
C SER A 110 8.50 -10.00 -1.55
N ARG A 111 8.43 -9.50 -2.79
CA ARG A 111 8.72 -10.28 -4.00
C ARG A 111 10.12 -10.90 -3.95
N GLY A 112 11.13 -10.11 -3.59
CA GLY A 112 12.51 -10.61 -3.48
C GLY A 112 12.69 -11.73 -2.45
N LEU A 113 11.94 -11.71 -1.34
CA LEU A 113 11.93 -12.81 -0.38
C LEU A 113 11.26 -14.07 -0.93
N LEU A 114 10.10 -13.89 -1.58
CA LEU A 114 9.35 -14.98 -2.19
C LEU A 114 10.18 -15.70 -3.26
N ASP A 115 10.76 -14.93 -4.18
CA ASP A 115 11.57 -15.46 -5.28
C ASP A 115 12.80 -16.23 -4.73
N LYS A 116 13.47 -15.70 -3.69
CA LYS A 116 14.60 -16.37 -3.04
C LYS A 116 14.20 -17.68 -2.39
N GLY A 117 13.07 -17.75 -1.69
CA GLY A 117 12.62 -18.99 -1.06
C GLY A 117 12.18 -20.03 -2.09
N GLN A 118 11.54 -19.59 -3.17
CA GLN A 118 11.08 -20.46 -4.26
C GLN A 118 12.21 -21.09 -5.08
N GLN A 119 13.42 -20.52 -5.03
CA GLN A 119 14.62 -21.18 -5.58
C GLN A 119 14.95 -22.50 -4.86
N TYR A 120 14.56 -22.65 -3.58
CA TYR A 120 14.84 -23.86 -2.78
C TYR A 120 13.62 -24.76 -2.65
N ASN A 121 12.43 -24.18 -2.50
CA ASN A 121 11.17 -24.90 -2.41
C ASN A 121 10.09 -24.13 -3.16
N LYS A 122 9.59 -24.69 -4.27
CA LYS A 122 8.52 -24.10 -5.08
C LYS A 122 7.24 -23.78 -4.30
N ASP A 123 6.97 -24.50 -3.21
CA ASP A 123 5.80 -24.34 -2.36
C ASP A 123 6.06 -23.34 -1.21
N PHE A 124 7.23 -22.69 -1.20
CA PHE A 124 7.54 -21.63 -0.25
C PHE A 124 6.66 -20.41 -0.50
N PHE A 125 6.07 -19.90 0.59
CA PHE A 125 5.32 -18.66 0.58
C PHE A 125 5.83 -17.72 1.66
N VAL A 126 5.75 -16.42 1.35
CA VAL A 126 5.94 -15.35 2.32
C VAL A 126 4.55 -14.90 2.75
N VAL A 127 4.42 -14.51 4.03
CA VAL A 127 3.23 -13.86 4.55
C VAL A 127 3.59 -12.67 5.42
N SER A 128 2.80 -11.59 5.37
CA SER A 128 3.05 -10.39 6.16
C SER A 128 2.47 -10.48 7.58
N THR A 129 2.91 -9.60 8.47
CA THR A 129 2.41 -9.52 9.86
C THR A 129 1.59 -8.25 10.08
N ARG A 130 1.12 -8.03 11.31
CA ARG A 130 0.47 -6.77 11.74
C ARG A 130 1.45 -5.65 12.11
N LYS A 131 2.75 -5.84 11.87
CA LYS A 131 3.80 -4.85 12.16
C LYS A 131 3.93 -3.89 10.97
N HIS A 132 3.01 -2.95 10.89
CA HIS A 132 3.06 -1.82 9.96
C HIS A 132 3.10 -0.51 10.77
N PHE A 133 3.51 0.60 10.16
CA PHE A 133 3.37 1.88 10.84
C PHE A 133 1.88 2.17 11.12
N PRO A 134 1.57 2.91 12.19
CA PRO A 134 0.21 3.35 12.46
C PRO A 134 -0.42 4.08 11.26
N ASN A 135 -1.74 3.95 11.10
CA ASN A 135 -2.57 4.63 10.09
C ASN A 135 -2.30 4.33 8.61
N ILE A 136 -1.25 3.59 8.26
CA ILE A 136 -0.91 3.31 6.85
C ILE A 136 -1.13 1.84 6.44
N LYS A 137 -1.95 1.12 7.21
CA LYS A 137 -2.19 -0.31 6.99
C LYS A 137 -2.67 -0.60 5.56
N GLU A 138 -3.50 0.28 5.00
CA GLU A 138 -4.03 0.11 3.65
C GLU A 138 -2.91 0.13 2.59
N LEU A 139 -1.99 1.10 2.66
CA LEU A 139 -0.83 1.15 1.76
C LEU A 139 0.12 -0.03 1.97
N ALA A 140 0.35 -0.44 3.22
CA ALA A 140 1.18 -1.60 3.50
C ALA A 140 0.59 -2.88 2.90
N LEU A 141 -0.73 -3.06 3.01
CA LEU A 141 -1.43 -4.19 2.41
C LEU A 141 -1.39 -4.13 0.88
N LYS A 142 -1.57 -2.95 0.29
CA LYS A 142 -1.41 -2.74 -1.14
C LYS A 142 -0.04 -3.20 -1.62
N GLY A 143 1.04 -2.78 -0.94
CA GLY A 143 2.40 -3.21 -1.24
C GLY A 143 2.59 -4.73 -1.12
N VAL A 144 2.15 -5.34 -0.02
CA VAL A 144 2.25 -6.79 0.21
C VAL A 144 1.59 -7.58 -0.92
N LEU A 145 0.34 -7.24 -1.26
CA LEU A 145 -0.42 -7.95 -2.30
C LEU A 145 0.20 -7.74 -3.69
N SER A 146 0.70 -6.53 -3.98
CA SER A 146 1.38 -6.22 -5.24
C SER A 146 2.71 -6.97 -5.39
N GLY A 147 3.39 -7.25 -4.27
CA GLY A 147 4.55 -8.14 -4.24
C GLY A 147 4.22 -9.61 -4.52
N GLY A 148 2.93 -9.98 -4.61
CA GLY A 148 2.46 -11.36 -4.73
C GLY A 148 2.56 -12.16 -3.43
N VAL A 149 2.60 -11.46 -2.30
CA VAL A 149 2.68 -12.01 -0.96
C VAL A 149 1.33 -11.81 -0.27
N TYR A 150 0.95 -12.72 0.63
CA TYR A 150 -0.34 -12.67 1.31
C TYR A 150 -0.24 -12.14 2.73
N PRO A 151 -1.26 -11.47 3.26
CA PRO A 151 -1.30 -11.17 4.69
C PRO A 151 -1.50 -12.45 5.50
N HIS A 152 -0.72 -12.63 6.57
CA HIS A 152 -0.97 -13.73 7.52
C HIS A 152 -2.23 -13.45 8.36
N ARG A 153 -2.30 -12.23 8.90
CA ARG A 153 -3.40 -11.74 9.75
C ARG A 153 -3.49 -10.24 9.59
N LEU A 154 -4.70 -9.70 9.42
CA LEU A 154 -4.96 -8.29 9.16
C LEU A 154 -5.33 -7.52 10.44
N GLY A 155 -5.84 -8.16 11.47
CA GLY A 155 -6.46 -7.54 12.63
C GLY A 155 -6.68 -8.54 13.75
N LEU A 156 -7.31 -8.11 14.84
CA LEU A 156 -7.59 -9.02 15.95
C LEU A 156 -8.84 -9.89 15.71
N SER A 157 -9.74 -9.40 14.86
CA SER A 157 -11.11 -9.92 14.74
C SER A 157 -11.26 -11.12 13.81
N GLU A 158 -10.30 -11.41 12.92
CA GLU A 158 -10.49 -12.41 11.86
C GLU A 158 -9.79 -13.75 12.06
N THR A 159 -8.70 -13.82 12.83
CA THR A 159 -7.94 -15.05 13.08
C THR A 159 -7.66 -15.22 14.56
N ILE A 160 -7.78 -16.44 15.08
CA ILE A 160 -7.40 -16.77 16.46
C ILE A 160 -5.93 -17.16 16.46
N LEU A 161 -5.10 -16.44 17.22
CA LEU A 161 -3.67 -16.73 17.37
C LEU A 161 -3.29 -16.56 18.83
N VAL A 162 -3.00 -17.67 19.50
CA VAL A 162 -2.64 -17.70 20.92
C VAL A 162 -1.12 -17.57 21.04
N PHE A 163 -0.68 -16.64 21.89
CA PHE A 163 0.74 -16.44 22.23
C PHE A 163 0.97 -16.77 23.70
N ASP A 164 2.23 -16.94 24.10
CA ASP A 164 2.59 -17.20 25.51
C ASP A 164 2.05 -16.13 26.48
N HIS A 165 1.98 -14.88 26.05
CA HIS A 165 1.37 -13.78 26.81
C HIS A 165 -0.13 -13.96 27.07
N HIS A 166 -0.84 -14.71 26.24
CA HIS A 166 -2.24 -15.08 26.54
C HIS A 166 -2.28 -16.25 27.53
N ARG A 167 -1.34 -17.19 27.40
CA ARG A 167 -1.29 -18.43 28.19
C ARG A 167 -1.07 -18.18 29.68
N ILE A 168 -0.33 -17.13 30.05
CA ILE A 168 -0.11 -16.78 31.48
C ILE A 168 -1.40 -16.41 32.22
N PHE A 169 -2.48 -16.07 31.50
CA PHE A 169 -3.77 -15.71 32.08
C PHE A 169 -4.80 -16.85 32.01
N LEU A 170 -4.41 -18.03 31.52
CA LEU A 170 -5.31 -19.18 31.46
C LEU A 170 -5.30 -19.94 32.79
N GLU A 171 -6.50 -20.20 33.32
CA GLU A 171 -6.69 -21.23 34.33
C GLU A 171 -6.80 -22.59 33.62
N GLY A 172 -5.98 -23.56 34.03
CA GLY A 172 -5.90 -24.87 33.40
C GLY A 172 -5.02 -24.92 32.14
N SER A 173 -5.13 -26.01 31.39
CA SER A 173 -4.35 -26.25 30.18
C SER A 173 -4.91 -25.52 28.95
N LEU A 174 -4.05 -25.27 27.96
CA LEU A 174 -4.49 -24.68 26.70
C LEU A 174 -5.44 -25.64 25.97
N GLU A 175 -5.15 -26.94 26.02
CA GLU A 175 -5.95 -28.02 25.42
C GLU A 175 -7.40 -27.99 25.92
N GLU A 176 -7.62 -27.84 27.23
CA GLU A 176 -8.96 -27.73 27.82
C GLU A 176 -9.69 -26.49 27.29
N LYS A 177 -8.99 -25.35 27.18
CA LYS A 177 -9.61 -24.11 26.71
C LYS A 177 -9.94 -24.15 25.22
N LEU A 178 -9.11 -24.80 24.40
CA LEU A 178 -9.29 -24.90 22.95
C LEU A 178 -10.62 -25.54 22.56
N TYR A 179 -11.13 -26.51 23.33
CA TYR A 179 -12.46 -27.09 23.09
C TYR A 179 -13.57 -26.03 23.11
N SER A 180 -13.55 -25.16 24.13
CA SER A 180 -14.53 -24.06 24.26
C SER A 180 -14.40 -23.02 23.15
N VAL A 181 -13.16 -22.69 22.75
CA VAL A 181 -12.88 -21.73 21.68
C VAL A 181 -13.42 -22.22 20.34
N ARG A 182 -13.18 -23.49 19.98
CA ARG A 182 -13.71 -24.09 18.74
C ARG A 182 -15.24 -24.09 18.68
N LYS A 183 -15.91 -24.30 19.83
CA LYS A 183 -17.38 -24.22 19.90
C LYS A 183 -17.90 -22.79 19.68
N MET A 184 -17.18 -21.78 20.14
CA MET A 184 -17.56 -20.36 19.99
C MET A 184 -17.18 -19.76 18.64
N ALA A 185 -16.19 -20.33 17.96
CA ALA A 185 -15.72 -19.89 16.65
C ALA A 185 -15.59 -21.10 15.68
N PRO A 186 -16.72 -21.76 15.33
CA PRO A 186 -16.70 -23.02 14.57
C PRO A 186 -16.11 -22.87 13.16
N GLU A 187 -16.20 -21.69 12.57
CA GLU A 187 -15.59 -21.37 11.25
C GLU A 187 -14.08 -21.04 11.32
N LYS A 188 -13.48 -21.05 12.52
CA LYS A 188 -12.06 -20.70 12.76
C LYS A 188 -11.24 -21.87 13.32
N ASN A 189 -11.63 -23.10 12.96
CA ASN A 189 -11.06 -24.37 13.45
C ASN A 189 -9.54 -24.49 13.27
#